data_AF-J7L214-F1
#
_entry.id   AF-J7L214-F1
#
_cell.length_a   1.000
_cell.length_b   1.000
_cell.length_c   1.000
_cell.angle_alpha   90.00
_cell.angle_beta   90.00
_cell.angle_gamma   90.00
#
_symmetry.space_group_name_H-M   'P 1'
#
loop_
_entity.id
_entity.type
_entity.pdbx_description
1 polymer ?
#
loop_
_entity_poly.entity_id
_entity_poly.type
_entity_poly.pdbx_seq_one_letter_code
_entity_poly.pdbx_strand_id
1 'polypeptide(L)'
;MSGGWSIDTAGVGAILHSVMDQMGDGGGSALDGHLTTLTEETANAAMASMSGPVGAELYGFLEHIGGLSEEMVERTGSAVEGCAQAVDAYLVGDAEMAAEAQSNAGKFEDPDL
;
A
#
# COMPACT_ATOMS: atom_id res chain seq x y z
N MET A 1 23.99 15.20 26.73
CA MET A 1 22.88 14.64 25.94
C MET A 1 23.51 13.82 24.82
N SER A 2 23.78 12.55 25.08
CA SER A 2 24.57 11.66 24.22
C SER A 2 23.66 10.56 23.68
N GLY A 3 23.48 10.51 22.36
CA GLY A 3 22.96 9.31 21.68
C GLY A 3 21.67 9.44 20.88
N GLY A 4 21.27 10.64 20.43
CA GLY A 4 20.16 10.74 19.47
C GLY A 4 20.49 9.99 18.17
N TRP A 5 19.55 9.18 17.66
CA TRP A 5 19.55 8.73 16.27
C TRP A 5 19.83 9.91 15.33
N SER A 6 20.80 9.74 14.45
CA SER A 6 21.04 10.67 13.34
C SER A 6 20.11 10.29 12.20
N ILE A 7 18.90 10.85 12.18
CA ILE A 7 17.92 10.61 11.11
C ILE A 7 18.21 11.56 9.94
N ASP A 8 18.39 11.01 8.74
CA ASP A 8 18.34 11.75 7.49
C ASP A 8 16.88 11.90 7.05
N THR A 9 16.26 13.02 7.41
CA THR A 9 14.84 13.27 7.16
C THR A 9 14.53 13.40 5.67
N ALA A 10 15.45 13.98 4.90
CA ALA A 10 15.31 14.10 3.46
C ALA A 10 15.39 12.73 2.79
N GLY A 11 16.34 11.89 3.23
CA GLY A 11 16.45 10.51 2.77
C GLY A 11 15.21 9.67 3.09
N VAL A 12 14.66 9.80 4.30
CA VAL A 12 13.40 9.12 4.67
C VAL A 12 12.25 9.60 3.78
N GLY A 13 12.07 10.91 3.62
CA GLY A 13 11.02 11.47 2.76
C GLY A 13 11.09 10.97 1.32
N ALA A 14 12.31 10.87 0.75
CA ALA A 14 12.51 10.32 -0.59
C ALA A 14 12.09 8.84 -0.70
N ILE A 15 12.39 8.03 0.33
CA ILE A 15 11.96 6.62 0.37
C ILE A 15 10.44 6.52 0.49
N LEU A 16 9.82 7.30 1.38
CA LEU A 16 8.36 7.29 1.56
C LEU A 16 7.62 7.68 0.28
N HIS A 17 8.12 8.70 -0.43
CA HIS A 17 7.60 9.05 -1.75
C HIS A 17 7.78 7.91 -2.76
N SER A 18 8.97 7.30 -2.81
CA SER A 18 9.22 6.18 -3.72
C SER A 18 8.31 4.98 -3.45
N VAL A 19 7.92 4.73 -2.19
CA VAL A 19 6.97 3.68 -1.83
C VAL A 19 5.57 4.03 -2.31
N MET A 20 5.13 5.28 -2.11
CA MET A 20 3.83 5.75 -2.61
C MET A 20 3.74 5.70 -4.13
N ASP A 21 4.82 6.00 -4.85
CA ASP A 21 4.88 5.89 -6.31
C ASP A 21 4.69 4.45 -6.79
N GLN A 22 5.03 3.42 -5.98
CA GLN A 22 4.74 2.02 -6.33
C GLN A 22 3.25 1.68 -6.17
N MET A 23 2.53 2.41 -5.32
CA MET A 23 1.10 2.17 -5.06
C MET A 23 0.21 2.77 -6.15
N GLY A 24 0.59 3.92 -6.69
CA GLY A 24 -0.08 4.48 -7.85
C GLY A 24 0.55 5.77 -8.32
N ASP A 25 0.78 5.85 -9.63
CA ASP A 25 1.24 7.05 -10.33
C ASP A 25 0.18 7.58 -11.33
N GLY A 26 -0.99 6.94 -11.39
CA GLY A 26 -2.06 7.25 -12.33
C GLY A 26 -1.92 6.57 -13.69
N GLY A 27 -0.93 5.68 -13.87
CA GLY A 27 -0.83 4.77 -15.01
C GLY A 27 0.60 4.29 -15.29
N GLY A 28 0.81 2.98 -15.43
CA GLY A 28 2.13 2.43 -15.74
C GLY A 28 2.40 1.10 -15.03
N SER A 29 3.59 0.99 -14.42
CA SER A 29 4.07 -0.20 -13.69
C SER A 29 3.85 -0.15 -12.17
N ALA A 30 3.07 0.83 -11.69
CA ALA A 30 2.60 0.85 -10.31
C ALA A 30 1.42 -0.13 -10.11
N LEU A 31 1.02 -0.34 -8.86
CA LEU A 31 -0.05 -1.29 -8.52
C LEU A 31 -1.36 -0.97 -9.26
N ASP A 32 -1.79 0.29 -9.29
CA ASP A 32 -3.00 0.75 -9.98
C ASP A 32 -2.99 0.42 -11.50
N GLY A 33 -1.86 0.60 -12.17
CA GLY A 33 -1.65 0.26 -13.57
C GLY A 33 -1.74 -1.25 -13.82
N HIS A 34 -1.14 -2.06 -12.94
CA HIS A 34 -1.24 -3.51 -13.00
C HIS A 34 -2.67 -4.02 -12.79
N LEU A 35 -3.42 -3.42 -11.87
CA LEU A 35 -4.83 -3.80 -11.62
C LEU A 35 -5.75 -3.42 -12.76
N THR A 36 -5.51 -2.26 -13.38
CA THR A 36 -6.23 -1.85 -14.60
C THR A 36 -6.01 -2.86 -15.72
N THR A 37 -4.75 -3.22 -15.97
CA THR A 37 -4.39 -4.21 -17.00
C THR A 37 -4.99 -5.58 -16.68
N LEU A 38 -4.90 -6.03 -15.42
CA LEU A 38 -5.47 -7.31 -14.99
C LEU A 38 -6.98 -7.35 -15.24
N THR A 39 -7.69 -6.28 -14.90
CA THR A 39 -9.15 -6.17 -15.08
C THR A 39 -9.52 -6.26 -16.55
N GLU A 40 -8.84 -5.50 -17.41
CA GLU A 40 -9.08 -5.49 -18.86
C GLU A 40 -8.82 -6.86 -19.50
N GLU A 41 -7.65 -7.45 -19.23
CA GLU A 41 -7.26 -8.75 -19.80
C GLU A 41 -8.16 -9.89 -19.30
N THR A 42 -8.59 -9.83 -18.04
CA THR A 42 -9.51 -10.83 -17.48
C THR A 42 -10.90 -10.73 -18.10
N ALA A 43 -11.40 -9.50 -18.31
CA ALA A 43 -12.66 -9.28 -19.02
C ALA A 43 -12.60 -9.79 -20.48
N ASN A 44 -11.47 -9.54 -21.16
CA ASN A 44 -11.23 -10.07 -22.50
C ASN A 44 -11.21 -11.60 -22.52
N ALA A 45 -10.53 -12.24 -21.57
CA ALA A 45 -10.49 -13.69 -21.44
C ALA A 45 -11.89 -14.28 -21.16
N ALA A 46 -12.68 -13.64 -20.30
CA ALA A 46 -14.06 -14.06 -20.01
C ALA A 46 -14.92 -14.04 -21.27
N MET A 47 -14.87 -12.95 -22.05
CA MET A 47 -15.59 -12.84 -23.33
C MET A 47 -15.12 -13.89 -24.35
N ALA A 48 -13.81 -14.08 -24.47
CA ALA A 48 -13.22 -15.04 -25.42
C ALA A 48 -13.53 -16.50 -25.06
N SER A 49 -13.73 -16.81 -23.77
CA SER A 49 -14.05 -18.17 -23.32
C SER A 49 -15.39 -18.69 -23.84
N MET A 50 -16.31 -17.79 -24.20
CA MET A 50 -17.71 -18.10 -24.57
C MET A 50 -18.40 -19.08 -23.59
N SER A 51 -17.97 -19.10 -22.32
CA SER A 51 -18.39 -20.06 -21.32
C SER A 51 -18.83 -19.32 -20.07
N GLY A 52 -20.13 -19.37 -19.76
CA GLY A 52 -20.71 -18.74 -18.57
C GLY A 52 -20.00 -19.12 -17.27
N PRO A 53 -19.73 -20.42 -17.01
CA PRO A 53 -18.99 -20.84 -15.82
C PRO A 53 -17.56 -20.29 -15.75
N VAL A 54 -16.83 -20.28 -16.87
CA VAL A 54 -15.45 -19.73 -16.90
C VAL A 54 -15.46 -18.22 -16.64
N GLY A 55 -16.41 -17.51 -17.23
CA GLY A 55 -16.60 -16.08 -16.97
C GLY A 55 -16.87 -15.80 -15.49
N ALA A 56 -17.75 -16.58 -14.85
CA ALA A 56 -18.07 -16.40 -13.43
C ALA A 56 -16.85 -16.59 -12.52
N GLU A 57 -16.02 -17.61 -12.76
CA GLU A 57 -14.79 -17.82 -11.99
C GLU A 57 -13.76 -16.70 -12.20
N LEU A 58 -13.65 -16.17 -13.43
CA LEU A 58 -12.76 -15.03 -13.72
C LEU A 58 -13.23 -13.75 -13.02
N TYR A 59 -14.54 -13.52 -12.89
CA TYR A 59 -15.08 -12.43 -12.08
C TYR A 59 -14.76 -12.61 -10.60
N GLY A 60 -14.96 -13.82 -10.04
CA GLY A 60 -14.60 -14.10 -8.64
C GLY A 60 -13.10 -13.93 -8.36
N PHE A 61 -12.25 -14.27 -9.33
CA PHE A 61 -10.82 -13.99 -9.26
C PHE A 61 -10.52 -12.48 -9.18
N LEU A 62 -11.19 -11.65 -10.01
CA LEU A 62 -11.03 -10.20 -9.95
C LEU A 62 -11.48 -9.60 -8.62
N GLU A 63 -12.61 -10.07 -8.07
CA GLU A 63 -13.08 -9.63 -6.75
C GLU A 63 -12.05 -9.95 -5.66
N HIS A 64 -11.49 -11.16 -5.66
CA HIS A 64 -10.47 -11.56 -4.70
C HIS A 64 -9.19 -10.73 -4.81
N ILE A 65 -8.67 -10.53 -6.03
CA ILE A 65 -7.47 -9.71 -6.24
C ILE A 65 -7.73 -8.24 -5.91
N GLY A 66 -8.94 -7.74 -6.19
CA GLY A 66 -9.36 -6.39 -5.79
C GLY A 66 -9.24 -6.19 -4.28
N GLY A 67 -9.81 -7.10 -3.48
CA GLY A 67 -9.72 -7.05 -2.01
C GLY A 67 -8.28 -7.09 -1.51
N LEU A 68 -7.47 -8.05 -1.99
CA LEU A 68 -6.05 -8.13 -1.61
C LEU A 68 -5.27 -6.86 -1.96
N SER A 69 -5.65 -6.18 -3.04
CA SER A 69 -4.97 -4.96 -3.47
C SER A 69 -5.37 -3.76 -2.63
N GLU A 70 -6.62 -3.69 -2.20
CA GLU A 70 -7.11 -2.70 -1.22
C GLU A 70 -6.35 -2.85 0.10
N GLU A 71 -6.21 -4.07 0.63
CA GLU A 71 -5.41 -4.34 1.82
C GLU A 71 -3.94 -3.89 1.66
N MET A 72 -3.34 -4.13 0.49
CA MET A 72 -1.97 -3.66 0.19
C MET A 72 -1.87 -2.14 0.24
N VAL A 73 -2.87 -1.42 -0.28
CA VAL A 73 -2.92 0.04 -0.27
C VAL A 73 -3.06 0.57 1.15
N GLU A 74 -4.00 0.04 1.93
CA GLU A 74 -4.24 0.47 3.30
C GLU A 74 -3.03 0.21 4.19
N ARG A 75 -2.45 -0.98 4.10
CA ARG A 75 -1.26 -1.35 4.87
C ARG A 75 -0.07 -0.48 4.52
N THR A 76 0.13 -0.19 3.24
CA THR A 76 1.23 0.66 2.78
C THR A 76 1.02 2.11 3.23
N GLY A 77 -0.20 2.64 3.10
CA GLY A 77 -0.57 3.96 3.58
C GLY A 77 -0.31 4.11 5.08
N SER A 78 -0.77 3.16 5.89
CA SER A 78 -0.51 3.11 7.33
C SER A 78 0.99 3.04 7.65
N ALA A 79 1.77 2.25 6.91
CA ALA A 79 3.22 2.15 7.13
C ALA A 79 3.95 3.46 6.81
N VAL A 80 3.57 4.12 5.70
CA VAL A 80 4.14 5.41 5.29
C VAL A 80 3.79 6.50 6.30
N GLU A 81 2.53 6.59 6.70
CA GLU A 81 2.06 7.57 7.68
C GLU A 81 2.74 7.37 9.04
N GLY A 82 2.74 6.15 9.58
CA GLY A 82 3.37 5.86 10.86
C GLY A 82 4.88 6.11 10.86
N CYS A 83 5.56 5.86 9.74
CA CYS A 83 6.98 6.20 9.59
C CYS A 83 7.20 7.72 9.58
N ALA A 84 6.40 8.48 8.84
CA ALA A 84 6.49 9.93 8.81
C ALA A 84 6.25 10.55 10.20
N GLN A 85 5.19 10.11 10.88
CA GLN A 85 4.86 10.56 12.23
C GLN A 85 5.97 10.22 13.24
N ALA A 86 6.59 9.04 13.14
CA ALA A 86 7.69 8.66 14.02
C ALA A 86 8.92 9.56 13.82
N VAL A 87 9.22 9.93 12.58
CA VAL A 87 10.32 10.88 12.27
C VAL A 87 9.99 12.27 12.81
N ASP A 88 8.78 12.77 12.60
CA ASP A 88 8.37 14.09 13.09
C ASP A 88 8.42 14.17 14.63
N ALA A 89 7.89 13.16 15.32
CA ALA A 89 7.95 13.04 16.78
C ALA A 89 9.39 13.00 17.30
N TYR A 90 10.25 12.24 16.62
CA TYR A 90 11.67 12.17 16.96
C TYR A 90 12.37 13.54 16.81
N LEU A 91 12.06 14.31 15.77
CA LEU A 91 12.67 15.63 15.53
C LEU A 91 12.31 16.66 16.60
N VAL A 92 11.10 16.58 17.17
CA VAL A 92 10.68 17.44 18.28
C VAL A 92 11.10 16.92 19.66
N GLY A 93 11.76 15.77 19.71
CA GLY A 93 12.27 15.15 20.94
C GLY A 93 11.23 14.33 21.71
N ASP A 94 10.10 13.99 21.09
CA ASP A 94 9.05 13.16 21.67
C ASP A 94 9.30 11.67 21.35
N ALA A 95 10.14 11.04 22.17
CA ALA A 95 10.53 9.65 21.98
C ALA A 95 9.37 8.66 22.25
N GLU A 96 8.38 9.03 23.05
CA GLU A 96 7.22 8.19 23.35
C GLU A 96 6.29 8.13 22.15
N MET A 97 5.94 9.30 21.58
CA MET A 97 5.14 9.39 20.37
C MET A 97 5.84 8.75 19.17
N ALA A 98 7.18 8.90 19.07
CA ALA A 98 7.94 8.24 18.01
C ALA A 98 7.83 6.70 18.09
N ALA A 99 7.93 6.14 19.30
CA ALA A 99 7.80 4.70 19.52
C ALA A 99 6.36 4.21 19.26
N GLU A 100 5.35 4.99 19.66
CA GLU A 100 3.95 4.68 19.39
C GLU A 100 3.65 4.65 17.88
N ALA A 101 4.02 5.71 17.17
CA ALA A 101 3.84 5.81 15.71
C ALA A 101 4.54 4.67 14.97
N GLN A 102 5.79 4.35 15.37
CA GLN A 102 6.50 3.20 14.83
C GLN A 102 5.78 1.87 15.12
N SER A 103 5.21 1.71 16.32
CA SER A 103 4.50 0.49 16.69
C SER A 103 3.18 0.31 15.92
N ASN A 104 2.59 1.41 15.44
CA ASN A 104 1.32 1.42 14.71
C ASN A 104 1.50 1.42 13.19
N ALA A 105 2.71 1.72 12.69
CA ALA A 105 3.02 1.68 11.27
C ALA A 105 2.67 0.32 10.65
N GLY A 106 1.82 0.34 9.62
CA GLY A 106 1.39 -0.85 8.89
C GLY A 106 0.29 -1.66 9.58
N LYS A 107 -0.28 -1.15 10.68
CA LYS A 107 -1.55 -1.64 11.23
C LYS A 107 -2.70 -0.94 10.52
N PHE A 108 -3.69 -1.71 10.08
CA PHE A 108 -4.94 -1.22 9.53
C PHE A 108 -6.07 -2.08 10.11
N GLU A 109 -7.29 -1.56 10.13
CA GLU A 109 -8.47 -2.35 10.48
C GLU A 109 -8.83 -3.18 9.26
N ASP A 110 -8.57 -4.48 9.32
CA ASP A 110 -9.11 -5.43 8.36
C ASP A 110 -10.50 -5.85 8.87
N PRO A 111 -11.60 -5.45 8.22
CA PRO A 111 -12.95 -5.79 8.68
C PRO A 111 -13.25 -7.30 8.61
N ASP A 112 -12.43 -8.09 7.92
CA ASP A 112 -12.62 -9.53 7.70
C ASP A 112 -11.63 -10.44 8.49
N LEU A 113 -10.79 -9.87 9.39
CA LEU A 113 -9.92 -10.61 10.33
C LEU A 113 -10.22 -10.38 11.81
#